data_AF-A0A5J4RE52-F1
#
_entry.id   AF-A0A5J4RE52-F1
#
_cell.length_a   1.000
_cell.length_b   1.000
_cell.length_c   1.000
_cell.angle_alpha   90.00
_cell.angle_beta   90.00
_cell.angle_gamma   90.00
#
_symmetry.space_group_name_H-M   'P 1'
#
loop_
_entity.id
_entity.type
_entity.pdbx_description
1 polymer ?
#
loop_
_entity_poly.entity_id
_entity_poly.type
_entity_poly.pdbx_seq_one_letter_code
_entity_poly.pdbx_strand_id
1 'polypeptide(L)'
;MVNFLQQLENPQINYERFFEVLRDFRKGGLKSEIYDDFISTIKSLPPLSKRIQSDYNVFDKYGLTDVSEDDFASIMREVTRRGIESSKICWHPQASTTNCNVDNKNRIIISAAHSIQNNGVLSKIVEKGHVMSYALEKGEFDGKELGKNHASIFWGFCNKHDAIFQPIEIQPYTQTSEQNFLFAYRGFVISNHKKIEVSTWMNFGEQSDNDIKQNTQIFGQCPKNCVNENYKFPYL
;
A
#
# COMPACT_ATOMS: atom_id res chain seq x y z
N MET A 1 18.48 -13.88 -15.51
CA MET A 1 17.39 -14.80 -15.10
C MET A 1 17.20 -14.64 -13.61
N VAL A 2 15.97 -14.48 -13.15
CA VAL A 2 15.69 -14.32 -11.71
C VAL A 2 15.33 -15.70 -11.16
N ASN A 3 16.15 -16.17 -10.22
CA ASN A 3 15.94 -17.46 -9.57
C ASN A 3 14.70 -17.39 -8.67
N PHE A 4 13.68 -18.19 -8.98
CA PHE A 4 12.42 -18.25 -8.21
C PHE A 4 12.64 -18.62 -6.74
N LEU A 5 13.73 -19.35 -6.43
CA LEU A 5 14.08 -19.77 -5.08
C LEU A 5 14.32 -18.57 -4.15
N GLN A 6 14.87 -17.48 -4.69
CA GLN A 6 15.18 -16.28 -3.91
C GLN A 6 13.92 -15.62 -3.33
N GLN A 7 12.75 -15.82 -3.95
CA GLN A 7 11.49 -15.28 -3.42
C GLN A 7 11.04 -16.03 -2.16
N LEU A 8 11.34 -17.33 -2.06
CA LEU A 8 11.08 -18.10 -0.84
C LEU A 8 12.11 -17.86 0.26
N GLU A 9 13.29 -17.37 -0.11
CA GLU A 9 14.40 -17.06 0.80
C GLU A 9 14.29 -15.67 1.45
N ASN A 10 13.49 -14.77 0.87
CA ASN A 10 13.28 -13.44 1.42
C ASN A 10 12.07 -13.45 2.39
N PRO A 11 12.29 -13.48 3.71
CA PRO A 11 11.19 -13.50 4.68
C PRO A 11 10.33 -12.22 4.65
N GLN A 12 10.85 -11.14 4.06
CA GLN A 12 10.18 -9.86 3.96
C GLN A 12 9.24 -9.75 2.75
N ILE A 13 9.15 -10.77 1.89
CA ILE A 13 8.25 -10.78 0.74
C ILE A 13 7.03 -11.65 1.02
N ASN A 14 5.85 -11.16 0.66
CA ASN A 14 4.64 -11.97 0.60
C ASN A 14 4.67 -12.83 -0.68
N TYR A 15 5.33 -13.98 -0.60
CA TYR A 15 5.53 -14.88 -1.73
C TYR A 15 4.22 -15.39 -2.34
N GLU A 16 3.12 -15.48 -1.56
CA GLU A 16 1.83 -15.95 -2.06
C GLU A 16 1.30 -15.04 -3.18
N ARG A 17 1.43 -13.72 -3.02
CA ARG A 17 1.02 -12.76 -4.05
C ARG A 17 1.89 -12.85 -5.30
N PHE A 18 3.18 -13.07 -5.12
CA PHE A 18 4.09 -13.27 -6.24
C PHE A 18 3.68 -14.50 -7.07
N PHE A 19 3.47 -15.65 -6.42
CA PHE A 19 3.08 -16.87 -7.13
C PHE A 19 1.67 -16.82 -7.71
N GLU A 20 0.73 -16.10 -7.08
CA GLU A 20 -0.60 -15.85 -7.64
C GLU A 20 -0.51 -15.14 -8.99
N VAL A 21 0.30 -14.07 -9.07
CA VAL A 21 0.52 -13.33 -10.32
C VAL A 21 1.29 -14.16 -11.34
N LEU A 22 2.32 -14.90 -10.90
CA LEU A 22 3.09 -15.80 -11.75
C LEU A 22 2.20 -16.83 -12.46
N ARG A 23 1.28 -17.45 -11.69
CA ARG A 23 0.25 -18.37 -12.20
C ARG A 23 -0.62 -17.69 -13.24
N ASP A 24 -1.16 -16.52 -12.92
CA ASP A 24 -2.08 -15.81 -13.81
C ASP A 24 -1.42 -15.39 -15.12
N PHE A 25 -0.12 -15.06 -15.06
CA PHE A 25 0.69 -14.71 -16.23
C PHE A 25 1.19 -15.94 -17.00
N ARG A 26 0.98 -17.15 -16.46
CA ARG A 26 1.44 -18.45 -17.01
C ARG A 26 2.95 -18.46 -17.26
N LYS A 27 3.71 -17.90 -16.32
CA LYS A 27 5.18 -17.83 -16.38
C LYS A 27 5.82 -18.87 -15.48
N GLY A 28 7.03 -19.31 -15.81
CA GLY A 28 7.78 -20.27 -15.01
C GLY A 28 7.14 -21.66 -14.87
N GLY A 29 6.15 -22.01 -15.70
CA GLY A 29 5.48 -23.31 -15.67
C GLY A 29 4.38 -23.46 -14.61
N LEU A 30 4.13 -22.44 -13.77
CA LEU A 30 3.09 -22.49 -12.74
C LEU A 30 1.70 -22.31 -13.37
N LYS A 31 0.87 -23.36 -13.29
CA LYS A 31 -0.49 -23.37 -13.86
C LYS A 31 -1.54 -23.50 -12.75
N SER A 32 -2.78 -23.12 -13.07
CA SER A 32 -3.89 -23.16 -12.11
C SER A 32 -4.15 -24.56 -11.54
N GLU A 33 -3.92 -25.61 -12.32
CA GLU A 33 -4.19 -27.00 -11.91
C GLU A 33 -3.24 -27.48 -10.80
N ILE A 34 -2.03 -26.93 -10.73
CA ILE A 34 -1.00 -27.32 -9.76
C ILE A 34 -0.80 -26.28 -8.65
N TYR A 35 -1.45 -25.11 -8.77
CA TYR A 35 -1.18 -23.96 -7.91
C TYR A 35 -1.47 -24.22 -6.44
N ASP A 36 -2.64 -24.77 -6.12
CA ASP A 36 -3.05 -24.98 -4.73
C ASP A 36 -2.16 -26.03 -4.03
N ASP A 37 -1.80 -27.11 -4.74
CA ASP A 37 -0.88 -28.13 -4.23
C ASP A 37 0.54 -27.57 -4.04
N PHE A 38 1.00 -26.72 -4.98
CA PHE A 38 2.28 -26.02 -4.88
C PHE A 38 2.35 -25.10 -3.66
N ILE A 39 1.34 -24.24 -3.46
CA ILE A 39 1.28 -23.34 -2.30
C ILE A 39 1.21 -24.14 -0.99
N SER A 40 0.42 -25.21 -0.95
CA SER A 40 0.34 -26.11 0.21
C SER A 40 1.71 -26.71 0.55
N THR A 41 2.46 -27.15 -0.48
CA THR A 41 3.80 -27.70 -0.29
C THR A 41 4.79 -26.65 0.19
N ILE A 42 4.74 -25.41 -0.31
CA ILE A 42 5.58 -24.32 0.22
C ILE A 42 5.28 -24.05 1.69
N LYS A 43 4.00 -24.01 2.07
CA LYS A 43 3.57 -23.73 3.45
C LYS A 43 3.99 -24.82 4.44
N SER A 44 4.20 -26.05 3.97
CA SER A 44 4.68 -27.16 4.80
C SER A 44 6.21 -27.23 4.92
N LEU A 45 6.96 -26.39 4.19
CA LEU A 45 8.41 -26.33 4.31
C LEU A 45 8.84 -25.89 5.72
N PRO A 46 9.99 -26.37 6.21
CA PRO A 46 10.58 -25.88 7.44
C PRO A 46 10.79 -24.36 7.42
N PRO A 47 10.87 -23.71 8.59
CA PRO A 47 11.32 -22.33 8.71
C PRO A 47 12.65 -22.14 7.98
N LEU A 48 12.88 -20.95 7.42
CA LEU A 48 14.07 -20.65 6.63
C LEU A 48 15.40 -21.07 7.28
N SER A 49 15.53 -20.87 8.59
CA SER A 49 16.72 -21.25 9.36
C SER A 49 16.98 -22.75 9.46
N LYS A 50 16.02 -23.59 9.08
CA LYS A 50 16.08 -25.06 9.15
C LYS A 50 16.00 -25.72 7.77
N ARG A 51 15.89 -24.95 6.68
CA ARG A 51 15.77 -25.51 5.33
C ARG A 51 17.10 -26.11 4.88
N ILE A 52 17.02 -27.25 4.20
CA ILE A 52 18.14 -27.95 3.58
C ILE A 52 18.00 -27.92 2.04
N GLN A 53 19.06 -28.28 1.32
CA GLN A 53 19.06 -28.21 -0.15
C GLN A 53 17.88 -28.97 -0.79
N SER A 54 17.50 -30.13 -0.25
CA SER A 54 16.39 -30.93 -0.80
C SER A 54 15.02 -30.29 -0.63
N ASP A 55 14.84 -29.39 0.35
CA ASP A 55 13.58 -28.65 0.53
C ASP A 55 13.30 -27.74 -0.68
N TYR A 56 14.35 -27.31 -1.38
CA TYR A 56 14.27 -26.50 -2.59
C TYR A 56 13.99 -27.31 -3.86
N ASN A 57 14.05 -28.65 -3.80
CA ASN A 57 13.65 -29.52 -4.92
C ASN A 57 12.13 -29.51 -5.15
N VAL A 58 11.37 -28.81 -4.32
CA VAL A 58 9.93 -28.59 -4.52
C VAL A 58 9.64 -28.05 -5.91
N PHE A 59 10.49 -27.21 -6.48
CA PHE A 59 10.27 -26.65 -7.82
C PHE A 59 10.46 -27.69 -8.93
N ASP A 60 11.39 -28.62 -8.77
CA ASP A 60 11.59 -29.74 -9.70
C ASP A 60 10.37 -30.67 -9.71
N LYS A 61 9.76 -30.91 -8.54
CA LYS A 61 8.51 -31.69 -8.40
C LYS A 61 7.39 -31.13 -9.30
N TYR A 62 7.32 -29.82 -9.44
CA TYR A 62 6.29 -29.13 -10.23
C TYR A 62 6.75 -28.74 -11.65
N GLY A 63 8.00 -29.08 -12.03
CA GLY A 63 8.57 -28.71 -13.33
C GLY A 63 8.64 -27.20 -13.55
N LEU A 64 8.87 -26.43 -12.49
CA LEU A 64 8.95 -24.97 -12.55
C LEU A 64 10.30 -24.51 -13.10
N THR A 65 10.29 -23.37 -13.79
CA THR A 65 11.46 -22.80 -14.46
C THR A 65 11.65 -21.34 -14.09
N ASP A 66 12.89 -20.86 -14.20
CA ASP A 66 13.22 -19.45 -13.98
C ASP A 66 12.48 -18.54 -14.96
N VAL A 67 12.26 -17.30 -14.52
CA VAL A 67 11.69 -16.23 -15.34
C VAL A 67 12.78 -15.26 -15.80
N SER A 68 12.53 -14.64 -16.96
CA SER A 68 13.36 -13.53 -17.43
C SER A 68 13.27 -12.32 -16.48
N GLU A 69 14.25 -11.43 -16.54
CA GLU A 69 14.24 -10.20 -15.74
C GLU A 69 13.07 -9.27 -16.11
N ASP A 70 12.71 -9.22 -17.40
CA ASP A 70 11.56 -8.45 -17.89
C ASP A 70 10.22 -9.02 -17.40
N ASP A 71 10.10 -10.35 -17.38
CA ASP A 71 8.94 -11.03 -16.83
C ASP A 71 8.84 -10.79 -15.33
N PHE A 72 9.96 -10.91 -14.60
CA PHE A 72 10.02 -10.62 -13.18
C PHE A 72 9.58 -9.18 -12.88
N ALA A 73 10.10 -8.19 -13.61
CA ALA A 73 9.71 -6.80 -13.46
C ALA A 73 8.21 -6.59 -13.75
N SER A 74 7.66 -7.30 -14.74
CA SER A 74 6.23 -7.25 -15.06
C SER A 74 5.35 -7.88 -13.98
N ILE A 75 5.78 -9.01 -13.43
CA ILE A 75 5.12 -9.70 -12.30
C ILE A 75 5.12 -8.79 -11.07
N MET A 76 6.27 -8.22 -10.70
CA MET A 76 6.37 -7.34 -9.53
C MET A 76 5.50 -6.08 -9.68
N ARG A 77 5.46 -5.47 -10.88
CA ARG A 77 4.53 -4.36 -11.14
C ARG A 77 3.07 -4.76 -10.90
N GLU A 78 2.68 -5.94 -11.33
CA GLU A 78 1.31 -6.45 -11.15
C GLU A 78 1.01 -6.82 -9.69
N VAL A 79 1.97 -7.40 -8.97
CA VAL A 79 1.87 -7.66 -7.52
C VAL A 79 1.61 -6.35 -6.78
N THR A 80 2.42 -5.31 -7.03
CA THR A 80 2.24 -3.99 -6.43
C THR A 80 0.90 -3.37 -6.83
N ARG A 81 0.50 -3.47 -8.10
CA ARG A 81 -0.80 -2.94 -8.58
C ARG A 81 -1.97 -3.61 -7.86
N ARG A 82 -1.97 -4.93 -7.73
CA ARG A 82 -3.02 -5.68 -6.99
C ARG A 82 -3.01 -5.32 -5.50
N GLY A 83 -1.82 -5.17 -4.92
CA GLY A 83 -1.63 -4.72 -3.55
C GLY A 83 -2.30 -3.38 -3.28
N ILE A 84 -1.96 -2.37 -4.10
CA ILE A 84 -2.56 -1.03 -4.05
C ILE A 84 -4.08 -1.09 -4.21
N GLU A 85 -4.59 -1.91 -5.13
CA GLU A 85 -6.04 -2.06 -5.32
C GLU A 85 -6.72 -2.65 -4.09
N SER A 86 -6.11 -3.66 -3.46
CA SER A 86 -6.66 -4.34 -2.29
C SER A 86 -6.57 -3.51 -1.00
N SER A 87 -5.67 -2.53 -0.94
CA SER A 87 -5.48 -1.66 0.23
C SER A 87 -6.37 -0.42 0.21
N LYS A 88 -7.13 -0.17 -0.87
CA LYS A 88 -8.00 1.01 -1.00
C LYS A 88 -9.09 0.99 0.07
N ILE A 89 -9.09 2.00 0.94
CA ILE A 89 -10.08 2.17 2.00
C ILE A 89 -10.36 3.65 2.20
N CYS A 90 -11.54 3.99 2.75
CA CYS A 90 -11.83 5.35 3.17
C CYS A 90 -11.55 5.45 4.68
N TRP A 91 -10.56 6.26 5.07
CA TRP A 91 -10.17 6.44 6.47
C TRP A 91 -11.08 7.40 7.23
N HIS A 92 -12.06 8.01 6.55
CA HIS A 92 -13.02 8.88 7.20
C HIS A 92 -13.76 8.11 8.30
N PRO A 93 -14.01 8.72 9.48
CA PRO A 93 -14.49 7.98 10.64
C PRO A 93 -15.94 7.50 10.47
N GLN A 94 -16.68 8.20 9.63
CA GLN A 94 -18.03 7.86 9.22
C GLN A 94 -18.06 7.17 7.86
N ALA A 95 -16.96 6.56 7.42
CA ALA A 95 -16.92 5.82 6.16
C ALA A 95 -17.86 4.61 6.23
N SER A 96 -18.80 4.55 5.31
CA SER A 96 -19.76 3.45 5.18
C SER A 96 -20.31 3.44 3.76
N THR A 97 -20.98 2.36 3.37
CA THR A 97 -21.71 2.31 2.09
C THR A 97 -22.85 3.32 1.99
N THR A 98 -23.33 3.84 3.13
CA THR A 98 -24.38 4.86 3.19
C THR A 98 -23.83 6.29 3.16
N ASN A 99 -22.57 6.51 3.56
CA ASN A 99 -21.99 7.83 3.68
C ASN A 99 -20.81 8.09 2.73
N CYS A 100 -20.33 7.07 2.00
CA CYS A 100 -19.36 7.22 0.92
C CYS A 100 -20.03 7.13 -0.46
N ASN A 101 -19.28 7.48 -1.50
CA ASN A 101 -19.66 7.11 -2.87
C ASN A 101 -19.49 5.60 -3.05
N VAL A 102 -20.46 4.93 -3.68
CA VAL A 102 -20.42 3.49 -3.94
C VAL A 102 -20.66 3.16 -5.41
N ASP A 103 -20.13 2.01 -5.85
CA ASP A 103 -20.39 1.47 -7.18
C ASP A 103 -21.73 0.71 -7.25
N ASN A 104 -22.04 0.17 -8.43
CA ASN A 104 -23.24 -0.63 -8.66
C ASN A 104 -23.32 -1.94 -7.84
N LYS A 105 -22.22 -2.35 -7.19
CA LYS A 105 -22.13 -3.51 -6.30
C LYS A 105 -22.07 -3.11 -4.83
N ASN A 106 -22.41 -1.86 -4.52
CA ASN A 106 -22.39 -1.29 -3.16
C ASN A 106 -21.00 -1.30 -2.51
N ARG A 107 -19.93 -1.21 -3.31
CA ARG A 107 -18.55 -1.11 -2.81
C ARG A 107 -18.12 0.35 -2.81
N ILE A 108 -17.42 0.78 -1.76
CA ILE A 108 -16.94 2.16 -1.64
C ILE A 108 -15.97 2.48 -2.79
N ILE A 109 -16.22 3.58 -3.51
CA ILE A 109 -15.35 4.10 -4.55
C ILE A 109 -14.32 5.03 -3.91
N ILE A 110 -13.07 4.58 -3.91
CA ILE A 110 -11.92 5.35 -3.44
C ILE A 110 -11.32 6.12 -4.61
N SER A 111 -10.97 7.38 -4.36
CA SER A 111 -10.34 8.28 -5.33
C SER A 111 -8.88 8.51 -4.98
N ALA A 112 -8.11 8.98 -5.96
CA ALA A 112 -6.75 9.44 -5.73
C ALA A 112 -6.80 10.69 -4.86
N ALA A 113 -6.31 10.60 -3.64
CA ALA A 113 -6.14 11.73 -2.73
C ALA A 113 -4.67 12.15 -2.71
N HIS A 114 -4.38 13.45 -2.65
CA HIS A 114 -3.03 13.97 -2.56
C HIS A 114 -2.63 14.19 -1.10
N SER A 115 -1.54 13.57 -0.66
CA SER A 115 -0.97 13.80 0.66
C SER A 115 -0.37 15.20 0.79
N ILE A 116 0.15 15.75 -0.31
CA ILE A 116 0.64 17.13 -0.38
C ILE A 116 -0.27 17.89 -1.32
N GLN A 117 -0.73 19.07 -0.90
CA GLN A 117 -1.67 19.88 -1.67
C GLN A 117 -1.18 20.14 -3.08
N ASN A 118 -1.94 19.64 -4.07
CA ASN A 118 -1.60 19.79 -5.48
C ASN A 118 -1.54 21.28 -5.88
N ASN A 119 -2.56 22.06 -5.55
CA ASN A 119 -2.58 23.49 -5.88
C ASN A 119 -1.83 24.38 -4.86
N GLY A 120 -1.47 23.83 -3.71
CA GLY A 120 -0.72 24.51 -2.65
C GLY A 120 0.78 24.25 -2.78
N VAL A 121 1.35 23.46 -1.87
CA VAL A 121 2.80 23.23 -1.78
C VAL A 121 3.39 22.66 -3.08
N LEU A 122 2.73 21.71 -3.75
CA LEU A 122 3.26 21.12 -4.98
C LEU A 122 3.36 22.15 -6.12
N SER A 123 2.49 23.15 -6.18
CA SER A 123 2.56 24.19 -7.22
C SER A 123 3.76 25.12 -7.05
N LYS A 124 4.35 25.18 -5.85
CA LYS A 124 5.51 26.02 -5.54
C LYS A 124 6.84 25.34 -5.87
N ILE A 125 6.86 24.02 -5.98
CA ILE A 125 8.08 23.22 -6.22
C ILE A 125 8.07 22.51 -7.58
N VAL A 126 7.05 22.77 -8.41
CA VAL A 126 6.93 22.14 -9.73
C VAL A 126 7.84 22.83 -10.74
N GLU A 127 8.59 22.03 -11.48
CA GLU A 127 9.41 22.48 -12.61
C GLU A 127 8.93 21.75 -13.88
N LYS A 128 8.57 22.51 -14.92
CA LYS A 128 8.06 21.96 -16.20
C LYS A 128 6.92 20.93 -16.03
N GLY A 129 6.05 21.12 -15.04
CA GLY A 129 4.94 20.21 -14.75
C GLY A 129 5.29 18.96 -13.92
N HIS A 130 6.55 18.83 -13.51
CA HIS A 130 7.07 17.69 -12.76
C HIS A 130 7.61 18.11 -11.40
N VAL A 131 7.63 17.16 -10.46
CA VAL A 131 8.36 17.26 -9.19
C VAL A 131 9.34 16.09 -9.10
N MET A 132 10.40 16.24 -8.30
CA MET A 132 11.36 15.16 -8.09
C MET A 132 10.83 14.17 -7.04
N SER A 133 10.78 12.90 -7.38
CA SER A 133 10.51 11.79 -6.46
C SER A 133 11.79 10.97 -6.31
N TYR A 134 12.11 10.59 -5.08
CA TYR A 134 13.26 9.73 -4.81
C TYR A 134 12.78 8.34 -4.43
N ALA A 135 13.33 7.34 -5.09
CA ALA A 135 13.12 5.94 -4.76
C ALA A 135 14.48 5.23 -4.67
N LEU A 136 14.55 4.23 -3.80
CA LEU A 136 15.71 3.35 -3.77
C LEU A 136 15.57 2.36 -4.92
N GLU A 137 16.37 2.51 -5.96
CA GLU A 137 16.42 1.59 -7.10
C GLU A 137 17.81 1.01 -7.23
N LYS A 138 17.92 -0.32 -7.30
CA LYS A 138 19.21 -1.04 -7.41
C LYS A 138 20.24 -0.68 -6.31
N GLY A 139 19.78 -0.21 -5.15
CA GLY A 139 20.64 0.18 -4.03
C GLY A 139 21.11 1.64 -4.08
N GLU A 140 20.69 2.41 -5.08
CA GLU A 140 20.99 3.83 -5.24
C GLU A 140 19.72 4.68 -5.06
N PHE A 141 19.87 5.87 -4.49
CA PHE A 141 18.78 6.85 -4.39
C PHE A 141 18.71 7.65 -5.68
N ASP A 142 17.87 7.21 -6.60
CA ASP A 142 17.68 7.89 -7.87
C ASP A 142 16.47 8.83 -7.82
N GLY A 143 16.69 10.05 -8.28
CA GLY A 143 15.65 11.04 -8.51
C GLY A 143 14.96 10.76 -9.85
N LYS A 144 13.63 10.71 -9.83
CA LYS A 144 12.79 10.60 -11.02
C LYS A 144 11.80 11.75 -11.08
N GLU A 145 11.66 12.31 -12.27
CA GLU A 145 10.59 13.26 -12.56
C GLU A 145 9.23 12.55 -12.47
N LEU A 146 8.37 13.07 -11.62
CA LEU A 146 7.00 12.60 -11.46
C LEU A 146 6.07 13.75 -11.80
N GLY A 147 5.14 13.50 -12.74
CA GLY A 147 4.14 14.50 -13.09
C GLY A 147 3.39 14.93 -11.83
N LYS A 148 3.24 16.25 -11.63
CA LYS A 148 2.72 16.84 -10.39
C LYS A 148 1.40 16.21 -9.93
N ASN A 149 0.51 15.90 -10.88
CA ASN A 149 -0.79 15.28 -10.58
C ASN A 149 -0.69 13.85 -10.04
N HIS A 150 0.43 13.15 -10.26
CA HIS A 150 0.71 11.80 -9.76
C HIS A 150 1.53 11.80 -8.48
N ALA A 151 2.12 12.95 -8.13
CA ALA A 151 2.90 13.08 -6.92
C ALA A 151 2.01 12.98 -5.69
N SER A 152 2.50 12.33 -4.64
CA SER A 152 1.86 12.31 -3.33
C SER A 152 0.47 11.61 -3.32
N ILE A 153 0.11 10.85 -4.35
CA ILE A 153 -1.17 10.11 -4.37
C ILE A 153 -1.16 8.98 -3.34
N PHE A 154 -2.25 8.87 -2.59
CA PHE A 154 -2.61 7.70 -1.81
C PHE A 154 -4.13 7.42 -1.92
N TRP A 155 -4.54 6.17 -1.71
CA TRP A 155 -5.92 5.71 -1.92
C TRP A 155 -6.65 5.53 -0.59
N GLY A 156 -6.65 6.61 0.21
CA GLY A 156 -7.18 6.58 1.58
C GLY A 156 -8.53 7.27 1.78
N PHE A 157 -9.13 7.86 0.75
CA PHE A 157 -10.41 8.57 0.87
C PHE A 157 -11.27 8.39 -0.38
N CYS A 158 -12.60 8.41 -0.20
CA CYS A 158 -13.51 8.65 -1.30
C CYS A 158 -13.59 10.16 -1.59
N ASN A 159 -13.96 10.53 -2.81
CA ASN A 159 -14.03 11.93 -3.24
C ASN A 159 -14.88 12.80 -2.30
N LYS A 160 -15.99 12.24 -1.77
CA LYS A 160 -16.86 12.93 -0.83
C LYS A 160 -16.17 13.26 0.50
N HIS A 161 -15.37 12.34 1.04
CA HIS A 161 -14.76 12.51 2.36
C HIS A 161 -13.38 13.15 2.33
N ASP A 162 -12.69 13.16 1.19
CA ASP A 162 -11.43 13.90 1.04
C ASP A 162 -11.62 15.41 1.30
N ALA A 163 -12.83 15.93 1.10
CA ALA A 163 -13.24 17.29 1.42
C ALA A 163 -13.08 17.68 2.90
N ILE A 164 -12.90 16.72 3.83
CA ILE A 164 -12.58 17.01 5.24
C ILE A 164 -11.35 17.91 5.39
N PHE A 165 -10.42 17.86 4.43
CA PHE A 165 -9.20 18.65 4.45
C PHE A 165 -9.34 20.05 3.84
N GLN A 166 -10.50 20.41 3.28
CA GLN A 166 -10.72 21.73 2.70
C GLN A 166 -10.23 22.91 3.58
N PRO A 167 -10.42 22.91 4.93
CA PRO A 167 -9.93 23.98 5.80
C PRO A 167 -8.41 24.17 5.83
N ILE A 168 -7.65 23.10 5.54
CA ILE A 168 -6.18 23.19 5.43
C ILE A 168 -5.72 23.42 3.99
N GLU A 169 -6.53 23.13 2.98
CA GLU A 169 -6.17 23.23 1.56
C GLU A 169 -6.42 24.59 0.91
N ILE A 170 -7.50 25.26 1.29
CA ILE A 170 -7.92 26.50 0.63
C ILE A 170 -7.57 27.73 1.47
N GLN A 171 -7.51 27.57 2.79
CA GLN A 171 -7.28 28.68 3.71
C GLN A 171 -5.79 28.82 4.06
N PRO A 172 -5.30 30.05 4.28
CA PRO A 172 -3.99 30.26 4.87
C PRO A 172 -3.86 29.54 6.21
N TYR A 173 -2.66 29.05 6.51
CA TYR A 173 -2.39 28.44 7.81
C TYR A 173 -2.32 29.52 8.90
N THR A 174 -3.32 29.52 9.78
CA THR A 174 -3.46 30.45 10.91
C THR A 174 -3.33 29.76 12.26
N GLN A 175 -2.89 28.49 12.27
CA GLN A 175 -2.60 27.70 13.48
C GLN A 175 -3.84 27.43 14.34
N THR A 176 -5.04 27.39 13.74
CA THR A 176 -6.26 27.02 14.48
C THR A 176 -6.17 25.56 14.93
N SER A 177 -6.87 25.21 16.02
CA SER A 177 -6.94 23.82 16.49
C SER A 177 -7.42 22.86 15.40
N GLU A 178 -8.41 23.28 14.59
CA GLU A 178 -8.91 22.51 13.46
C GLU A 178 -7.83 22.27 12.40
N GLN A 179 -7.08 23.30 11.99
CA GLN A 179 -6.01 23.13 11.00
C GLN A 179 -4.90 22.22 11.51
N ASN A 180 -4.45 22.43 12.75
CA ASN A 180 -3.43 21.59 13.38
C ASN A 180 -3.88 20.12 13.46
N PHE A 181 -5.14 19.90 13.83
CA PHE A 181 -5.74 18.58 13.87
C PHE A 181 -5.80 17.93 12.47
N LEU A 182 -6.28 18.65 11.45
CA LEU A 182 -6.42 18.12 10.10
C LEU A 182 -5.07 17.80 9.45
N PHE A 183 -4.02 18.61 9.69
CA PHE A 183 -2.66 18.28 9.24
C PHE A 183 -2.14 17.02 9.93
N ALA A 184 -2.33 16.89 11.25
CA ALA A 184 -1.94 15.70 11.99
C ALA A 184 -2.71 14.46 11.51
N TYR A 185 -4.03 14.59 11.31
CA TYR A 185 -4.90 13.52 10.82
C TYR A 185 -4.50 13.06 9.41
N ARG A 186 -4.18 14.00 8.51
CA ARG A 186 -3.67 13.67 7.18
C ARG A 186 -2.38 12.85 7.29
N GLY A 187 -1.41 13.30 8.08
CA GLY A 187 -0.15 12.59 8.31
C GLY A 187 -0.35 11.19 8.90
N PHE A 188 -1.24 11.07 9.88
CA PHE A 188 -1.65 9.80 10.47
C PHE A 188 -2.20 8.84 9.41
N VAL A 189 -3.18 9.29 8.62
CA VAL A 189 -3.82 8.44 7.61
C VAL A 189 -2.83 8.00 6.54
N ILE A 190 -1.99 8.90 6.02
CA ILE A 190 -1.01 8.56 4.98
C ILE A 190 -0.06 7.48 5.48
N SER A 191 0.47 7.65 6.69
CA SER A 191 1.45 6.74 7.29
C SER A 191 0.87 5.35 7.47
N ASN A 192 -0.35 5.25 8.03
CA ASN A 192 -1.02 3.98 8.23
C ASN A 192 -1.47 3.35 6.91
N HIS A 193 -2.00 4.12 5.97
CA HIS A 193 -2.40 3.60 4.66
C HIS A 193 -1.22 3.04 3.89
N LYS A 194 -0.07 3.73 3.87
CA LYS A 194 1.14 3.21 3.23
C LYS A 194 1.66 1.95 3.90
N LYS A 195 1.50 1.82 5.22
CA LYS A 195 1.82 0.57 5.91
C LYS A 195 0.92 -0.58 5.48
N ILE A 196 -0.39 -0.37 5.38
CA ILE A 196 -1.34 -1.38 4.84
C ILE A 196 -0.97 -1.74 3.40
N GLU A 197 -0.76 -0.73 2.55
CA GLU A 197 -0.42 -0.89 1.13
C GLU A 197 0.84 -1.75 0.97
N VAL A 198 1.94 -1.38 1.62
CA VAL A 198 3.21 -2.12 1.52
C VAL A 198 3.10 -3.52 2.13
N SER A 199 2.32 -3.71 3.20
CA SER A 199 2.11 -5.04 3.83
C SER A 199 1.36 -6.03 2.93
N THR A 200 0.78 -5.58 1.82
CA THR A 200 0.14 -6.48 0.86
C THR A 200 1.14 -7.31 0.06
N TRP A 201 2.35 -6.79 -0.20
CA TRP A 201 3.42 -7.49 -0.93
C TRP A 201 4.71 -7.67 -0.12
N MET A 202 4.89 -6.92 0.96
CA MET A 202 5.93 -7.16 1.96
C MET A 202 5.33 -7.89 3.16
N ASN A 203 6.08 -8.82 3.73
CA ASN A 203 5.73 -9.54 4.94
C ASN A 203 6.41 -8.90 6.15
N PHE A 204 5.63 -8.13 6.92
CA PHE A 204 6.05 -7.59 8.21
C PHE A 204 5.54 -8.41 9.41
N GLY A 205 4.92 -9.58 9.16
CA GLY A 205 4.22 -10.33 10.20
C GLY A 205 3.15 -9.48 10.90
N GLU A 206 3.08 -9.59 12.23
CA GLU A 206 2.13 -8.81 13.04
C GLU A 206 2.55 -7.35 13.25
N GLN A 207 3.75 -6.95 12.82
CA GLN A 207 4.27 -5.61 13.10
C GLN A 207 3.43 -4.51 12.45
N SER A 208 2.98 -4.72 11.20
CA SER A 208 2.14 -3.75 10.50
C SER A 208 0.86 -3.45 11.28
N ASP A 209 0.19 -4.49 11.77
CA ASP A 209 -1.07 -4.40 12.47
C ASP A 209 -0.90 -3.79 13.86
N ASN A 210 0.17 -4.18 14.57
CA ASN A 210 0.51 -3.63 15.87
C ASN A 210 0.81 -2.13 15.78
N ASP A 211 1.58 -1.72 14.77
CA ASP A 211 1.91 -0.31 14.56
C ASP A 211 0.67 0.52 14.21
N ILE A 212 -0.24 -0.01 13.38
CA ILE A 212 -1.50 0.67 13.05
C ILE A 212 -2.38 0.81 14.30
N LYS A 213 -2.51 -0.24 15.12
CA LYS A 213 -3.26 -0.21 16.38
C LYS A 213 -2.70 0.81 17.36
N GLN A 214 -1.38 0.80 17.58
CA GLN A 214 -0.71 1.74 18.48
C GLN A 214 -0.81 3.18 17.98
N ASN A 215 -0.57 3.43 16.70
CA ASN A 215 -0.75 4.75 16.11
C ASN A 215 -2.18 5.26 16.29
N THR A 216 -3.17 4.38 16.10
CA THR A 216 -4.59 4.74 16.26
C THR A 216 -4.90 5.11 17.71
N GLN A 217 -4.37 4.36 18.68
CA GLN A 217 -4.52 4.67 20.11
C GLN A 217 -3.88 6.01 20.48
N ILE A 218 -2.65 6.26 20.02
CA ILE A 218 -1.93 7.51 20.26
C ILE A 218 -2.69 8.69 19.64
N PHE A 219 -3.12 8.55 18.39
CA PHE A 219 -3.92 9.58 17.71
C PHE A 219 -5.26 9.82 18.44
N GLY A 220 -5.84 8.76 19.00
CA GLY A 220 -7.06 8.80 19.79
C GLY A 220 -7.00 9.54 21.11
N GLN A 221 -5.81 9.61 21.70
CA GLN A 221 -5.57 10.39 22.92
C GLN A 221 -5.50 11.90 22.66
N CYS A 222 -5.59 12.34 21.39
CA CYS A 222 -5.63 13.75 21.05
C CYS A 222 -6.82 14.42 21.77
N PRO A 223 -6.59 15.51 22.54
CA PRO A 223 -7.62 16.12 23.37
C PRO A 223 -8.89 16.49 22.59
N LYS A 224 -10.07 16.19 23.13
CA LYS A 224 -11.39 16.43 22.48
C LYS A 224 -11.65 17.89 22.08
N ASN A 225 -10.94 18.82 22.70
CA ASN A 225 -10.92 20.25 22.42
C ASN A 225 -10.14 20.64 21.15
N CYS A 226 -9.48 19.70 20.48
CA CYS A 226 -8.84 19.91 19.18
C CYS A 226 -9.81 19.71 17.99
N VAL A 227 -10.99 19.14 18.23
CA VAL A 227 -11.89 18.65 17.19
C VAL A 227 -13.24 19.34 17.30
N ASN A 228 -13.68 20.02 16.24
CA ASN A 228 -15.04 20.56 16.14
C ASN A 228 -16.06 19.42 16.33
N GLU A 229 -17.19 19.66 17.00
CA GLU A 229 -18.20 18.62 17.31
C GLU A 229 -18.72 17.88 16.06
N ASN A 230 -18.56 18.47 14.88
CA ASN A 230 -18.88 17.90 13.57
C ASN A 230 -17.95 16.76 13.12
N TYR A 231 -16.76 16.61 13.71
CA TYR A 231 -15.82 15.52 13.41
C TYR A 231 -15.70 14.53 14.57
N LYS A 232 -16.80 14.18 15.24
CA LYS A 232 -16.77 13.09 16.23
C LYS A 232 -16.38 11.77 15.54
N PHE A 233 -15.16 11.33 15.77
CA PHE A 233 -14.63 10.04 15.34
C PHE A 233 -15.31 8.94 16.19
N PRO A 234 -16.10 8.02 15.62
CA PRO A 234 -16.81 7.00 16.40
C PRO A 234 -15.89 5.87 16.90
N TYR A 235 -14.59 5.94 16.60
CA TYR A 235 -13.59 4.94 17.00
C TYR A 235 -12.37 5.54 17.69
N LEU A 236 -12.56 6.68 18.37
CA LEU A 236 -11.66 7.14 19.45
C LEU A 236 -12.39 7.01 20.80
#